data_AF-A0AAV6SDF1-F1
#
_entry.id   AF-A0AAV6SDF1-F1
#
_cell.length_a   1.000
_cell.length_b   1.000
_cell.length_c   1.000
_cell.angle_alpha   90.00
_cell.angle_beta   90.00
_cell.angle_gamma   90.00
#
_symmetry.space_group_name_H-M   'P 1'
#
loop_
_entity.id
_entity.type
_entity.pdbx_description
1 polymer ?
#
loop_
_entity_poly.entity_id
_entity_poly.type
_entity_poly.pdbx_seq_one_letter_code
_entity_poly.pdbx_strand_id
1 'polypeptide(L)'
;MLLVTSLTCAVLGYGLHQALTSQVESGCEPRTHLADLQSATIFLSFTFGFSPVLKTLTESVSTDTVYAMSALMLLAHLVSFPYAQPSPPGSLSLNAALFASVCLASRLPGALHTFAMLSCALLVFALWPCLLQRLRDKAPSHFTGVCVGMCIGGVGGLSSQSFGGAVLLALALGSVTFLCPLLLVRLQRHKDNIQGPWDEAEIHEDLIHFLQ
;
A
#
# COMPACT_ATOMS: atom_id res chain seq x y z
N MET A 1 0.14 24.16 2.17
CA MET A 1 -0.89 23.11 2.33
C MET A 1 -0.28 21.72 2.14
N LEU A 2 0.07 21.28 0.93
CA LEU A 2 0.59 19.92 0.66
C LEU A 2 1.83 19.49 1.49
N LEU A 3 2.79 20.40 1.68
CA LEU A 3 3.99 20.13 2.49
C LEU A 3 3.64 19.93 3.97
N VAL A 4 2.73 20.75 4.50
CA VAL A 4 2.30 20.68 5.90
C VAL A 4 1.51 19.40 6.14
N THR A 5 0.65 19.01 5.19
CA THR A 5 -0.09 17.75 5.27
C THR A 5 0.84 16.53 5.17
N SER A 6 1.89 16.55 4.34
CA SER A 6 2.84 15.43 4.29
C SER A 6 3.71 15.34 5.54
N LEU A 7 4.16 16.48 6.10
CA LEU A 7 4.89 16.53 7.37
C LEU A 7 4.04 16.04 8.55
N THR A 8 2.80 16.51 8.66
CA THR A 8 1.89 16.05 9.72
C THR A 8 1.57 14.56 9.59
N CYS A 9 1.35 14.06 8.37
CA CYS A 9 1.19 12.63 8.11
C CYS A 9 2.44 11.82 8.51
N ALA A 10 3.65 12.32 8.18
CA ALA A 10 4.89 11.67 8.57
C ALA A 10 5.06 11.61 10.10
N VAL A 11 4.80 12.72 10.81
CA VAL A 11 4.88 12.77 12.27
C VAL A 11 3.85 11.87 12.93
N LEU A 12 2.61 11.88 12.45
CA LEU A 12 1.54 11.00 12.96
C LEU A 12 1.86 9.53 12.68
N GLY A 13 2.37 9.20 11.49
CA GLY A 13 2.78 7.85 11.11
C GLY A 13 3.95 7.36 11.96
N TYR A 14 4.93 8.21 12.24
CA TYR A 14 6.05 7.89 13.13
C TYR A 14 5.59 7.70 14.58
N GLY A 15 4.71 8.57 15.08
CA GLY A 15 4.13 8.43 16.41
C GLY A 15 3.29 7.16 16.56
N LEU A 16 2.50 6.80 15.55
CA LEU A 16 1.74 5.55 15.54
C LEU A 16 2.68 4.34 15.47
N HIS A 17 3.72 4.40 14.64
CA HIS A 17 4.75 3.37 14.59
C HIS A 17 5.42 3.17 15.95
N GLN A 18 5.79 4.25 16.63
CA GLN A 18 6.38 4.22 17.95
C GLN A 18 5.41 3.70 19.02
N ALA A 19 4.13 4.08 18.96
CA ALA A 19 3.11 3.55 19.87
C ALA A 19 2.97 2.03 19.70
N LEU A 20 2.96 1.54 18.46
CA LEU A 20 2.96 0.09 18.17
C LEU A 20 4.25 -0.61 18.61
N THR A 21 5.43 0.03 18.58
CA THR A 21 6.68 -0.58 19.07
C THR A 21 6.77 -0.57 20.60
N SER A 22 6.35 0.51 21.25
CA SER A 22 6.33 0.64 22.72
C SER A 22 5.51 -0.43 23.43
N GLN A 23 4.43 -0.92 22.80
CA GLN A 23 3.60 -2.02 23.32
C GLN A 23 4.34 -3.37 23.36
N VAL A 24 5.42 -3.53 22.61
CA VAL A 24 6.20 -4.79 22.52
C VAL A 24 7.49 -4.73 23.32
N GLU A 25 8.08 -3.55 23.46
CA GLU A 25 9.45 -3.39 23.96
C GLU A 25 9.46 -2.91 25.42
N SER A 26 8.91 -3.73 26.32
CA SER A 26 9.08 -3.54 27.78
C SER A 26 10.44 -4.05 28.30
N GLY A 27 11.43 -4.31 27.42
CA GLY A 27 12.68 -4.95 27.84
C GLY A 27 13.88 -4.98 26.87
N CYS A 28 13.86 -4.30 25.71
CA CYS A 28 15.03 -4.24 24.81
C CYS A 28 15.40 -2.79 24.46
N GLU A 29 16.69 -2.56 24.23
CA GLU A 29 17.30 -1.24 24.06
C GLU A 29 16.60 -0.38 22.99
N PRO A 30 16.25 0.88 23.30
CA PRO A 30 15.63 1.76 22.33
C PRO A 30 16.62 2.09 21.22
N ARG A 31 16.28 1.79 19.96
CA ARG A 31 16.98 2.37 18.80
C ARG A 31 17.01 3.88 18.97
N THR A 32 18.18 4.49 18.84
CA THR A 32 18.33 5.93 19.09
C THR A 32 17.50 6.71 18.08
N HIS A 33 16.56 7.53 18.57
CA HIS A 33 15.78 8.47 17.77
C HIS A 33 16.61 9.29 16.77
N LEU A 34 17.88 9.48 17.11
CA LEU A 34 18.87 10.18 16.31
C LEU A 34 19.22 9.44 15.00
N ALA A 35 19.26 8.10 15.00
CA ALA A 35 19.51 7.31 13.80
C ALA A 35 18.31 7.34 12.82
N ASP A 36 17.08 7.34 13.34
CA ASP A 36 15.87 7.52 12.54
C ASP A 36 15.81 8.92 11.94
N LEU A 37 16.10 9.94 12.75
CA LEU A 37 16.14 11.34 12.31
C LEU A 37 17.25 11.57 11.27
N GLN A 38 18.42 10.96 11.46
CA GLN A 38 19.52 11.00 10.50
C GLN A 38 19.10 10.37 9.17
N SER A 39 18.50 9.16 9.21
CA SER A 39 18.03 8.47 8.01
C SER A 39 16.95 9.28 7.28
N ALA A 40 15.99 9.84 8.02
CA ALA A 40 14.96 10.71 7.46
C ALA A 40 15.58 11.97 6.82
N THR A 41 16.54 12.60 7.48
CA THR A 41 17.22 13.81 6.99
C THR A 41 18.00 13.51 5.70
N ILE A 42 18.70 12.37 5.62
CA ILE A 42 19.39 11.94 4.41
C ILE A 42 18.38 11.72 3.27
N PHE A 43 17.28 11.01 3.54
CA PHE A 43 16.27 10.74 2.52
C PHE A 43 15.58 12.01 2.01
N LEU A 44 15.25 12.93 2.92
CA LEU A 44 14.62 14.20 2.57
C LEU A 44 15.57 15.13 1.82
N SER A 45 16.84 15.21 2.23
CA SER A 45 17.83 16.06 1.55
C SER A 45 18.12 15.58 0.13
N PHE A 46 18.26 14.25 -0.07
CA PHE A 46 18.39 13.67 -1.40
C PHE A 46 17.14 13.93 -2.25
N THR A 47 15.95 13.62 -1.72
CA THR A 47 14.68 13.84 -2.45
C THR A 47 14.51 15.31 -2.85
N PHE A 48 14.89 16.25 -1.98
CA PHE A 48 14.84 17.68 -2.26
C PHE A 48 15.82 18.08 -3.37
N GLY A 49 17.07 17.60 -3.32
CA GLY A 49 18.09 17.88 -4.33
C GLY A 49 17.76 17.30 -5.71
N PHE A 50 17.14 16.11 -5.75
CA PHE A 50 16.74 15.46 -7.00
C PHE A 50 15.40 15.96 -7.55
N SER A 51 14.56 16.61 -6.73
CA SER A 51 13.27 17.15 -7.18
C SER A 51 13.35 18.05 -8.43
N PRO A 52 14.26 19.03 -8.53
CA PRO A 52 14.39 19.84 -9.75
C PRO A 52 14.89 19.03 -10.95
N VAL A 53 15.80 18.07 -10.76
CA VAL A 53 16.32 17.20 -11.83
C VAL A 53 15.23 16.29 -12.39
N LEU A 54 14.42 15.68 -11.51
CA LEU A 54 13.30 14.85 -11.90
C LEU A 54 12.26 15.65 -12.68
N LYS A 55 11.99 16.89 -12.25
CA LYS A 55 11.08 17.80 -12.95
C LYS A 55 11.58 18.15 -14.35
N THR A 56 12.85 18.54 -14.49
CA THR A 56 13.41 18.95 -15.80
C THR A 56 13.51 17.78 -16.78
N LEU A 57 13.83 16.58 -16.31
CA LEU A 57 13.91 15.38 -17.16
C LEU A 57 12.57 14.93 -17.74
N THR A 58 11.46 15.22 -17.04
CA THR A 58 10.12 14.79 -17.45
C THR A 58 9.27 15.93 -18.02
N GLU A 59 9.82 17.14 -18.15
CA GLU A 59 9.15 18.30 -18.73
C GLU A 59 8.91 18.14 -20.24
N SER A 60 9.85 17.53 -20.97
CA SER A 60 9.81 17.34 -22.43
C SER A 60 8.77 16.32 -22.90
N VAL A 61 8.17 15.57 -21.98
CA VAL A 61 7.15 14.55 -22.28
C VAL A 61 5.78 15.21 -22.41
N SER A 62 4.92 14.71 -23.31
CA SER A 62 3.55 15.23 -23.44
C SER A 62 2.70 14.88 -22.22
N THR A 63 1.79 15.77 -21.84
CA THR A 63 0.94 15.59 -20.65
C THR A 63 0.07 14.32 -20.75
N ASP A 64 -0.44 14.00 -21.93
CA ASP A 64 -1.28 12.80 -22.15
C ASP A 64 -0.51 11.50 -21.93
N THR A 65 0.75 11.46 -22.40
CA THR A 65 1.61 10.28 -22.19
C THR A 65 2.06 10.15 -20.75
N VAL A 66 2.27 11.26 -20.04
CA VAL A 66 2.53 11.26 -18.58
C VAL A 66 1.37 10.63 -17.82
N TYR A 67 0.12 11.00 -18.12
CA TYR A 67 -1.04 10.39 -17.48
C TYR A 67 -1.19 8.91 -17.83
N ALA A 68 -0.99 8.54 -19.10
CA ALA A 68 -1.04 7.14 -19.51
C ALA A 68 0.03 6.29 -18.82
N MET A 69 1.29 6.73 -18.82
CA MET A 69 2.40 6.00 -18.22
C MET A 69 2.28 5.91 -16.70
N SER A 70 1.84 6.98 -16.02
CA SER A 70 1.59 6.95 -14.58
C SER A 70 0.44 6.00 -14.22
N ALA A 71 -0.65 5.98 -14.99
CA ALA A 71 -1.74 5.03 -14.79
C ALA A 71 -1.27 3.58 -14.98
N LEU A 72 -0.51 3.28 -16.04
CA LEU A 72 0.05 1.95 -16.28
C LEU A 72 1.00 1.51 -15.17
N MET A 73 1.81 2.42 -14.64
CA MET A 73 2.78 2.12 -13.58
C MET A 73 2.10 1.96 -12.22
N LEU A 74 1.02 2.68 -11.95
CA LEU A 74 0.16 2.43 -10.78
C LEU A 74 -0.56 1.08 -10.90
N LEU A 75 -1.01 0.69 -12.10
CA LEU A 75 -1.55 -0.66 -12.33
C LEU A 75 -0.47 -1.74 -12.11
N ALA A 76 0.74 -1.54 -12.63
CA ALA A 76 1.86 -2.45 -12.41
C ALA A 76 2.21 -2.57 -10.92
N HIS A 77 2.17 -1.47 -10.17
CA HIS A 77 2.31 -1.45 -8.72
C HIS A 77 1.24 -2.33 -8.05
N LEU A 78 -0.04 -2.14 -8.41
CA LEU A 78 -1.16 -2.90 -7.85
C LEU A 78 -1.06 -4.40 -8.13
N VAL A 79 -0.64 -4.81 -9.32
CA VAL A 79 -0.50 -6.24 -9.68
C VAL A 79 0.72 -6.87 -9.01
N SER A 80 1.81 -6.12 -8.88
CA SER A 80 3.10 -6.64 -8.40
C SER A 80 3.28 -6.49 -6.89
N PHE A 81 2.31 -5.90 -6.20
CA PHE A 81 2.38 -5.68 -4.75
C PHE A 81 2.24 -7.02 -4.00
N PRO A 82 3.16 -7.36 -3.08
CA PRO A 82 3.07 -8.60 -2.30
C PRO A 82 2.01 -8.47 -1.18
N TYR A 83 0.74 -8.72 -1.51
CA TYR A 83 -0.38 -8.59 -0.55
C TYR A 83 -0.31 -9.59 0.63
N ALA A 84 0.30 -10.76 0.43
CA ALA A 84 0.45 -11.77 1.47
C ALA A 84 1.47 -11.36 2.55
N GLN A 85 2.62 -10.82 2.12
CA GLN A 85 3.73 -10.41 2.98
C GLN A 85 4.17 -8.98 2.60
N PRO A 86 3.53 -7.94 3.16
CA PRO A 86 3.71 -6.54 2.75
C PRO A 86 5.07 -5.89 3.04
N SER A 87 6.05 -6.60 3.64
CA SER A 87 7.29 -5.97 4.14
C SER A 87 8.55 -6.76 3.78
N PRO A 88 9.54 -6.11 3.13
CA PRO A 88 9.42 -4.83 2.39
C PRO A 88 8.62 -5.02 1.08
N PRO A 89 7.92 -3.98 0.57
CA PRO A 89 7.25 -4.08 -0.73
C PRO A 89 8.25 -4.46 -1.81
N GLY A 90 7.83 -5.35 -2.73
CA GLY A 90 8.70 -5.84 -3.79
C GLY A 90 9.33 -4.68 -4.58
N SER A 91 10.62 -4.80 -4.90
CA SER A 91 11.40 -3.74 -5.55
C SER A 91 10.72 -3.22 -6.83
N LEU A 92 10.10 -4.10 -7.61
CA LEU A 92 9.36 -3.74 -8.82
C LEU A 92 8.13 -2.89 -8.51
N SER A 93 7.33 -3.28 -7.51
CA SER A 93 6.10 -2.58 -7.12
C SER A 93 6.42 -1.17 -6.59
N LEU A 94 7.43 -1.04 -5.72
CA LEU A 94 7.85 0.26 -5.19
C LEU A 94 8.42 1.14 -6.31
N ASN A 95 9.29 0.61 -7.17
CA ASN A 95 9.87 1.36 -8.28
C ASN A 95 8.80 1.85 -9.27
N ALA A 96 7.79 1.03 -9.57
CA ALA A 96 6.67 1.44 -10.43
C ALA A 96 5.86 2.58 -9.81
N ALA A 97 5.52 2.50 -8.51
CA ALA A 97 4.80 3.56 -7.82
C ALA A 97 5.60 4.87 -7.73
N LEU A 98 6.90 4.79 -7.47
CA LEU A 98 7.78 5.96 -7.46
C LEU A 98 7.89 6.58 -8.85
N PHE A 99 8.05 5.78 -9.90
CA PHE A 99 8.09 6.28 -11.27
C PHE A 99 6.78 7.00 -11.64
N ALA A 100 5.62 6.40 -11.33
CA ALA A 100 4.32 7.05 -11.55
C ALA A 100 4.20 8.38 -10.78
N SER A 101 4.64 8.39 -9.53
CA SER A 101 4.62 9.58 -8.67
C SER A 101 5.52 10.69 -9.20
N VAL A 102 6.71 10.36 -9.72
CA VAL A 102 7.62 11.29 -10.38
C VAL A 102 6.99 11.87 -11.64
N CYS A 103 6.41 11.02 -12.49
CA CYS A 103 5.71 11.45 -13.70
C CYS A 103 4.62 12.48 -13.37
N LEU A 104 3.77 12.21 -12.37
CA LEU A 104 2.74 13.16 -11.92
C LEU A 104 3.34 14.42 -11.28
N ALA A 105 4.37 14.26 -10.45
CA ALA A 105 5.02 15.36 -9.73
C ALA A 105 5.71 16.38 -10.66
N SER A 106 6.13 15.94 -11.85
CA SER A 106 6.72 16.80 -12.90
C SER A 106 5.77 17.88 -13.40
N ARG A 107 4.47 17.62 -13.38
CA ARG A 107 3.43 18.55 -13.85
C ARG A 107 3.06 19.60 -12.82
N LEU A 108 3.59 19.51 -11.59
CA LEU A 108 3.33 20.49 -10.56
C LEU A 108 4.23 21.73 -10.76
N PRO A 109 3.70 22.95 -10.59
CA PRO A 109 4.39 24.19 -10.95
C PRO A 109 5.59 24.50 -10.03
N GLY A 110 5.59 24.05 -8.77
CA GLY A 110 6.63 24.39 -7.79
C GLY A 110 7.46 23.19 -7.32
N ALA A 111 8.77 23.40 -7.13
CA ALA A 111 9.68 22.39 -6.59
C ALA A 111 9.26 21.88 -5.19
N LEU A 112 8.72 22.77 -4.34
CA LEU A 112 8.18 22.39 -3.03
C LEU A 112 6.97 21.46 -3.13
N HIS A 113 6.15 21.61 -4.17
CA HIS A 113 5.01 20.73 -4.40
C HIS A 113 5.45 19.37 -4.95
N THR A 114 6.42 19.34 -5.85
CA THR A 114 7.05 18.11 -6.35
C THR A 114 7.70 17.34 -5.18
N PHE A 115 8.47 18.01 -4.33
CA PHE A 115 9.04 17.42 -3.12
C PHE A 115 7.95 16.87 -2.18
N ALA A 116 6.91 17.65 -1.89
CA ALA A 116 5.81 17.20 -1.03
C ALA A 116 5.10 15.96 -1.62
N MET A 117 4.83 15.94 -2.92
CA MET A 117 4.23 14.79 -3.60
C MET A 117 5.12 13.54 -3.52
N LEU A 118 6.43 13.68 -3.75
CA LEU A 118 7.37 12.55 -3.66
C LEU A 118 7.51 12.04 -2.22
N SER A 119 7.57 12.95 -1.24
CA SER A 119 7.56 12.58 0.18
C SER A 119 6.28 11.83 0.56
N CYS A 120 5.13 12.31 0.09
CA CYS A 120 3.84 11.66 0.30
C CYS A 120 3.78 10.28 -0.37
N ALA A 121 4.31 10.16 -1.59
CA ALA A 121 4.38 8.88 -2.30
C ALA A 121 5.19 7.84 -1.52
N LEU A 122 6.32 8.22 -0.93
CA LEU A 122 7.10 7.32 -0.07
C LEU A 122 6.34 6.94 1.20
N LEU A 123 5.64 7.89 1.82
CA LEU A 123 4.80 7.62 2.98
C LEU A 123 3.70 6.60 2.64
N VAL A 124 3.01 6.77 1.50
CA VAL A 124 1.87 5.94 1.11
C VAL A 124 2.28 4.59 0.51
N PHE A 125 3.33 4.52 -0.31
CA PHE A 125 3.70 3.30 -1.02
C PHE A 125 4.78 2.47 -0.32
N ALA A 126 5.62 3.07 0.52
CA ALA A 126 6.69 2.36 1.21
C ALA A 126 6.43 2.20 2.72
N LEU A 127 6.13 3.29 3.42
CA LEU A 127 6.00 3.25 4.89
C LEU A 127 4.63 2.74 5.34
N TRP A 128 3.56 3.16 4.69
CA TRP A 128 2.19 2.79 5.07
C TRP A 128 1.93 1.28 5.02
N PRO A 129 2.35 0.52 4.00
CA PRO A 129 2.15 -0.93 4.01
C PRO A 129 2.91 -1.64 5.14
N CYS A 130 4.11 -1.15 5.47
CA CYS A 130 4.88 -1.66 6.61
C CYS A 130 4.17 -1.38 7.95
N LEU A 131 3.55 -0.21 8.08
CA LEU A 131 2.76 0.16 9.25
C LEU A 131 1.49 -0.68 9.38
N LEU A 132 0.76 -0.86 8.27
CA LEU A 132 -0.43 -1.70 8.21
C LEU A 132 -0.13 -3.16 8.56
N GLN A 133 0.98 -3.71 8.08
CA GLN A 133 1.39 -5.06 8.45
C GLN A 133 1.62 -5.19 9.96
N ARG A 134 2.37 -4.26 10.56
CA ARG A 134 2.58 -4.25 12.01
C ARG A 134 1.26 -4.09 12.78
N LEU A 135 0.34 -3.27 12.27
CA LEU A 135 -0.98 -3.11 12.87
C LEU A 135 -1.80 -4.40 12.78
N ARG A 136 -1.76 -5.10 11.64
CA ARG A 136 -2.40 -6.39 11.44
C ARG A 136 -1.87 -7.44 12.42
N ASP A 137 -0.55 -7.50 12.58
CA ASP A 137 0.11 -8.52 13.39
C ASP A 137 -0.07 -8.26 14.90
N LYS A 138 -0.08 -6.99 15.33
CA LYS A 138 -0.17 -6.63 16.76
C LYS A 138 -1.58 -6.33 17.24
N ALA A 139 -2.44 -5.80 16.38
CA ALA A 139 -3.76 -5.28 16.73
C ALA A 139 -4.79 -5.60 15.63
N PRO A 140 -5.08 -6.89 15.37
CA PRO A 140 -5.95 -7.31 14.27
C PRO A 140 -7.38 -6.76 14.37
N SER A 141 -7.87 -6.50 15.59
CA SER A 141 -9.19 -5.87 15.80
C SER A 141 -9.26 -4.45 15.22
N HIS A 142 -8.20 -3.66 15.39
CA HIS A 142 -8.13 -2.28 14.88
C HIS A 142 -7.81 -2.24 13.39
N PHE A 143 -7.10 -3.24 12.86
CA PHE A 143 -6.72 -3.32 11.46
C PHE A 143 -7.90 -3.17 10.50
N THR A 144 -8.98 -3.94 10.72
CA THR A 144 -10.20 -3.86 9.91
C THR A 144 -10.80 -2.45 9.95
N GLY A 145 -10.89 -1.84 11.13
CA GLY A 145 -11.41 -0.48 11.31
C GLY A 145 -10.59 0.57 10.54
N VAL A 146 -9.26 0.46 10.57
CA VAL A 146 -8.36 1.36 9.83
C VAL A 146 -8.52 1.18 8.32
N CYS A 147 -8.60 -0.05 7.82
CA CYS A 147 -8.82 -0.30 6.39
C CYS A 147 -10.17 0.24 5.91
N VAL A 148 -11.25 -0.05 6.64
CA VAL A 148 -12.61 0.44 6.31
C VAL A 148 -12.66 1.96 6.38
N GLY A 149 -12.11 2.56 7.45
CA GLY A 149 -12.01 4.01 7.60
C GLY A 149 -11.24 4.66 6.45
N MET A 150 -10.17 4.02 5.99
CA MET A 150 -9.41 4.54 4.85
C MET A 150 -10.18 4.47 3.53
N CYS A 151 -10.91 3.37 3.29
CA CYS A 151 -11.80 3.26 2.13
C CYS A 151 -12.90 4.33 2.14
N ILE A 152 -13.57 4.52 3.27
CA ILE A 152 -14.63 5.53 3.44
C ILE A 152 -14.04 6.94 3.25
N GLY A 153 -12.91 7.22 3.89
CA GLY A 153 -12.22 8.51 3.75
C GLY A 153 -11.80 8.81 2.31
N GLY A 154 -11.31 7.81 1.57
CA GLY A 154 -10.96 7.95 0.15
C GLY A 154 -12.16 8.27 -0.73
N VAL A 155 -13.27 7.55 -0.56
CA VAL A 155 -14.51 7.81 -1.30
C VAL A 155 -15.09 9.18 -0.95
N GLY A 156 -15.11 9.55 0.34
CA GLY A 156 -15.60 10.87 0.80
C GLY A 156 -14.72 12.05 0.33
N GLY A 157 -13.40 11.84 0.29
CA GLY A 157 -12.47 12.83 -0.26
C GLY A 157 -12.70 13.04 -1.75
N LEU A 158 -12.85 11.95 -2.52
CA LEU A 158 -13.08 12.04 -3.95
C LEU A 158 -14.47 12.58 -4.29
N SER A 159 -15.50 12.29 -3.48
CA SER A 159 -16.86 12.79 -3.70
C SER A 159 -16.96 14.30 -3.56
N SER A 160 -16.11 14.90 -2.71
CA SER A 160 -16.00 16.34 -2.55
C SER A 160 -15.46 17.05 -3.80
N GLN A 161 -14.67 16.35 -4.63
CA GLN A 161 -14.10 16.88 -5.86
C GLN A 161 -14.88 16.48 -7.12
N SER A 162 -15.28 15.21 -7.21
CA SER A 162 -16.00 14.65 -8.35
C SER A 162 -16.88 13.49 -7.93
N PHE A 163 -18.20 13.64 -8.10
CA PHE A 163 -19.16 12.59 -7.79
C PHE A 163 -18.92 11.32 -8.64
N GLY A 164 -18.69 11.48 -9.94
CA GLY A 164 -18.43 10.36 -10.85
C GLY A 164 -17.18 9.55 -10.45
N GLY A 165 -16.09 10.23 -10.07
CA GLY A 165 -14.89 9.56 -9.59
C GLY A 165 -15.12 8.77 -8.32
N ALA A 166 -15.90 9.32 -7.38
CA ALA A 166 -16.23 8.65 -6.12
C ALA A 166 -17.07 7.38 -6.34
N VAL A 167 -18.05 7.43 -7.26
CA VAL A 167 -18.84 6.25 -7.63
C VAL A 167 -17.96 5.17 -8.25
N LEU A 168 -17.07 5.54 -9.18
CA LEU A 168 -16.14 4.59 -9.80
C LEU A 168 -15.19 3.96 -8.75
N LEU A 169 -14.65 4.75 -7.83
CA LEU A 169 -13.79 4.26 -6.76
C LEU A 169 -14.55 3.32 -5.80
N ALA A 170 -15.78 3.68 -5.41
CA ALA A 170 -16.60 2.85 -4.54
C ALA A 170 -16.95 1.50 -5.21
N LEU A 171 -17.29 1.51 -6.50
CA LEU A 171 -17.54 0.30 -7.28
C LEU A 171 -16.28 -0.58 -7.38
N ALA A 172 -15.11 0.01 -7.63
CA ALA A 172 -13.85 -0.71 -7.68
C ALA A 172 -13.46 -1.34 -6.34
N LEU A 173 -13.62 -0.60 -5.22
CA LEU A 173 -13.35 -1.13 -3.88
C LEU A 173 -14.34 -2.24 -3.50
N GLY A 174 -15.63 -2.04 -3.80
CA GLY A 174 -16.67 -3.04 -3.55
C GLY A 174 -16.46 -4.31 -4.37
N SER A 175 -16.02 -4.18 -5.62
CA SER A 175 -15.75 -5.34 -6.48
C SER A 175 -14.56 -6.15 -5.95
N VAL A 176 -13.44 -5.52 -5.60
CA VAL A 176 -12.27 -6.23 -5.06
C VAL A 176 -12.55 -6.83 -3.68
N THR A 177 -13.33 -6.16 -2.83
CA THR A 177 -13.58 -6.58 -1.45
C THR A 177 -14.64 -7.66 -1.32
N PHE A 178 -15.70 -7.60 -2.14
CA PHE A 178 -16.85 -8.51 -2.04
C PHE A 178 -17.00 -9.39 -3.27
N LEU A 179 -17.02 -8.78 -4.47
CA LEU A 179 -17.30 -9.51 -5.71
C LEU A 179 -16.20 -10.53 -6.03
N CYS A 180 -14.93 -10.15 -5.92
CA CYS A 180 -13.79 -11.03 -6.21
C CYS A 180 -13.77 -12.25 -5.27
N PRO A 181 -13.83 -12.12 -3.92
CA PRO A 181 -13.91 -13.27 -3.04
C PRO A 181 -15.14 -14.14 -3.28
N LEU A 182 -16.31 -13.54 -3.52
CA LEU A 182 -17.53 -14.30 -3.84
C LEU A 182 -17.38 -15.10 -5.12
N LEU A 183 -16.84 -14.50 -6.19
CA LEU A 183 -16.57 -15.18 -7.45
C LEU A 183 -15.55 -16.31 -7.26
N LEU A 184 -14.48 -16.08 -6.50
CA LEU A 184 -13.50 -17.11 -6.18
C LEU A 184 -14.12 -18.29 -5.43
N VAL A 185 -14.95 -18.04 -4.40
CA VAL A 185 -15.67 -19.11 -3.67
C VAL A 185 -16.63 -19.86 -4.60
N ARG A 186 -17.34 -19.17 -5.50
CA ARG A 186 -18.22 -19.81 -6.49
C ARG A 186 -17.45 -20.66 -7.49
N LEU A 187 -16.28 -20.19 -7.96
CA LEU A 187 -15.41 -20.92 -8.88
C LEU A 187 -14.74 -22.11 -8.19
N GLN A 188 -14.36 -21.98 -6.91
CA GLN A 188 -13.83 -23.08 -6.12
C GLN A 188 -14.80 -24.26 -6.04
N ARG A 189 -16.11 -24.00 -6.01
CA ARG A 189 -17.14 -25.07 -6.02
C ARG A 189 -17.17 -25.87 -7.33
N HIS A 190 -16.74 -25.30 -8.45
CA HIS A 190 -16.72 -25.95 -9.77
C HIS A 190 -15.33 -26.45 -10.15
N LYS A 191 -14.36 -26.42 -9.22
CA LYS A 191 -13.04 -26.95 -9.45
C LYS A 191 -13.09 -28.47 -9.29
N ASP A 192 -13.00 -29.18 -10.40
CA ASP A 192 -12.82 -30.63 -10.37
C ASP A 192 -11.45 -30.95 -9.75
N ASN A 193 -11.45 -31.68 -8.64
CA ASN A 193 -10.21 -32.13 -8.02
C ASN A 193 -9.75 -33.42 -8.72
N ILE A 194 -8.72 -33.31 -9.57
CA ILE A 194 -8.11 -34.47 -10.20
C ILE A 194 -7.19 -35.10 -9.16
N GLN A 195 -7.69 -36.14 -8.47
CA GLN A 195 -6.88 -36.91 -7.54
C GLN A 195 -5.82 -37.69 -8.31
N GLY A 196 -4.56 -37.34 -8.06
CA GLY A 196 -3.42 -38.07 -8.59
C GLY A 196 -3.20 -39.37 -7.82
N PRO A 197 -2.48 -40.36 -8.40
CA PRO A 197 -2.14 -41.61 -7.70
C PRO A 197 -1.21 -41.43 -6.48
N TRP A 198 -0.85 -40.19 -6.16
CA TRP A 198 0.02 -39.77 -5.06
C TRP A 198 -0.66 -38.77 -4.11
N ASP A 199 -1.97 -38.52 -4.27
CA ASP A 199 -2.72 -37.68 -3.31
C ASP A 199 -2.81 -38.36 -1.95
N GLU A 200 -2.90 -37.56 -0.88
CA GLU A 200 -3.00 -38.09 0.49
C GLU A 200 -4.23 -39.00 0.62
N ALA A 201 -4.03 -40.18 1.20
CA ALA A 201 -5.10 -41.14 1.43
C ALA A 201 -6.13 -40.54 2.40
N GLU A 202 -7.34 -40.29 1.92
CA GLU A 202 -8.47 -39.94 2.77
C GLU A 202 -8.81 -41.15 3.66
N ILE A 203 -8.65 -40.98 4.99
CA ILE A 203 -9.03 -42.01 5.96
C ILE A 203 -10.56 -42.00 6.04
N HIS A 204 -11.21 -42.88 5.28
CA HIS A 204 -12.61 -43.19 5.53
C HIS A 204 -12.70 -43.92 6.88
N GLU A 205 -13.47 -43.37 7.82
CA GLU A 205 -13.75 -43.98 9.13
C GLU A 205 -14.67 -45.22 9.01
N ASP A 206 -14.31 -46.16 8.15
CA ASP A 206 -14.93 -47.49 8.11
C ASP A 206 -14.46 -48.37 9.30
N LEU A 207 -13.59 -47.81 10.16
CA LEU A 207 -13.03 -48.46 11.36
C LEU A 207 -14.07 -48.75 12.46
N ILE A 208 -15.30 -48.23 12.35
CA ILE A 208 -16.38 -48.53 13.29
C ILE A 208 -16.89 -49.97 13.07
N HIS A 209 -16.76 -50.52 11.86
CA HIS A 209 -17.22 -51.88 11.54
C HIS A 209 -16.22 -52.98 11.97
N PHE A 210 -14.99 -52.62 12.33
CA PHE A 210 -13.93 -53.58 12.74
C PHE A 210 -13.73 -53.69 14.25
N LEU A 211 -14.43 -52.88 15.06
CA LEU A 211 -14.33 -52.89 16.53
C LEU A 211 -15.57 -53.46 17.24
N GLN A 212 -16.47 -54.15 16.53
CA GLN A 212 -17.54 -54.99 17.10
C GLN A 212 -17.25 -56.47 16.86
#